data_AF-A0A7C9Q036-F1
#
_entry.id   AF-A0A7C9Q036-F1
#
_cell.length_a   1.000
_cell.length_b   1.000
_cell.length_c   1.000
_cell.angle_alpha   90.00
_cell.angle_beta   90.00
_cell.angle_gamma   90.00
#
_symmetry.space_group_name_H-M   'P 1'
#
loop_
_entity.id
_entity.type
_entity.pdbx_description
1 polymer ?
#
loop_
_entity_poly.entity_id
_entity_poly.type
_entity_poly.pdbx_seq_one_letter_code
_entity_poly.pdbx_strand_id
1 'polypeptide(L)' 'MDTQALLFNSSVAEIFSKTWYEGKIMPCDREVLMWAFLSDEIEEEEYAAIDRMLYAVKRGWIVIVNQ' A
#
# COMPACT_ATOMS: atom_id res chain seq x y z
N MET A 1 -13.89 -17.55 16.65
CA MET A 1 -13.54 -16.20 16.19
C MET A 1 -12.04 -16.14 16.00
N ASP A 2 -11.46 -15.93 14.84
CA ASP A 2 -11.79 -16.31 13.46
C ASP A 2 -10.42 -16.46 12.79
N THR A 3 -10.25 -17.49 11.97
CA THR A 3 -8.99 -17.87 11.32
C THR A 3 -8.52 -16.87 10.25
N GLN A 4 -9.10 -15.66 10.23
CA GLN A 4 -8.84 -14.60 9.24
C GLN A 4 -7.83 -13.53 9.70
N ALA A 5 -7.34 -13.59 10.94
CA ALA A 5 -6.38 -12.60 11.49
C ALA A 5 -4.93 -12.74 10.98
N LEU A 6 -4.67 -13.59 9.98
CA LEU A 6 -3.32 -13.90 9.46
C LEU A 6 -3.03 -13.35 8.05
N LEU A 7 -3.97 -12.64 7.43
CA LEU A 7 -3.72 -11.98 6.14
C LEU A 7 -3.16 -10.57 6.40
N PHE A 8 -1.86 -10.52 6.70
CA PHE A 8 -0.96 -9.37 6.54
C PHE A 8 -1.47 -8.01 7.08
N ASN A 9 -1.31 -7.80 8.40
CA ASN A 9 -1.27 -6.46 9.00
C ASN A 9 0.05 -5.73 8.62
N SER A 10 0.39 -5.63 7.33
CA SER A 10 1.48 -4.75 6.94
C SER A 10 0.98 -3.31 6.96
N SER A 11 1.62 -2.47 7.76
CA SER A 11 1.29 -1.05 7.83
C SER A 11 1.56 -0.37 6.48
N VAL A 12 0.94 0.79 6.26
CA VAL A 12 1.19 1.61 5.06
C VAL A 12 2.70 1.90 4.91
N ALA A 13 3.42 2.08 6.02
CA ALA A 13 4.87 2.32 6.03
C ALA A 13 5.68 1.11 5.55
N GLU A 14 5.30 -0.10 5.94
CA GLU A 14 5.95 -1.33 5.46
C GLU A 14 5.72 -1.52 3.97
N ILE A 15 4.48 -1.33 3.52
CA ILE A 15 4.13 -1.41 2.10
C ILE A 15 4.90 -0.36 1.32
N PHE A 16 4.97 0.88 1.80
CA PHE A 16 5.76 1.94 1.19
C PHE A 16 7.22 1.53 1.01
N SER A 17 7.85 1.04 2.08
CA SER A 17 9.26 0.65 2.08
C SER A 17 9.54 -0.47 1.09
N LYS A 18 8.71 -1.51 1.12
CA LYS A 18 8.78 -2.65 0.19
C LYS A 18 8.59 -2.21 -1.25
N THR A 19 7.53 -1.46 -1.54
CA THR A 19 7.18 -1.00 -2.88
C THR A 19 8.28 -0.10 -3.47
N TRP A 20 8.86 0.77 -2.64
CA TRP A 20 9.94 1.64 -3.05
C TRP A 20 11.23 0.88 -3.39
N TYR A 21 11.52 -0.19 -2.64
CA TYR A 21 12.66 -1.06 -2.90
C TYR A 21 12.45 -1.95 -4.14
N GLU A 22 11.27 -2.56 -4.27
CA GLU A 22 10.96 -3.51 -5.36
C GLU A 22 10.56 -2.82 -6.68
N GLY A 23 10.15 -1.55 -6.61
CA GLY A 23 9.62 -0.81 -7.76
C GLY A 23 8.27 -1.33 -8.24
N LYS A 24 7.54 -2.09 -7.41
CA LYS A 24 6.31 -2.77 -7.79
C LYS A 24 5.28 -2.77 -6.68
N ILE A 25 4.01 -2.52 -7.01
CA ILE A 25 2.86 -2.74 -6.13
C ILE A 25 2.25 -4.09 -6.51
N MET A 26 2.24 -5.04 -5.57
CA MET A 26 1.57 -6.33 -5.76
C MET A 26 0.05 -6.22 -5.51
N PRO A 27 -0.76 -7.16 -6.00
CA PRO A 27 -2.21 -7.15 -5.77
C PRO A 27 -2.61 -7.06 -4.29
N CYS A 28 -1.93 -7.79 -3.40
CA CYS A 28 -2.19 -7.75 -1.95
C CYS A 28 -1.82 -6.39 -1.34
N ASP A 29 -0.71 -5.78 -1.78
CA ASP A 29 -0.29 -4.45 -1.32
C ASP A 29 -1.35 -3.41 -1.72
N ARG A 30 -1.86 -3.50 -2.95
CA ARG A 30 -2.92 -2.62 -3.45
C ARG A 30 -4.21 -2.74 -2.62
N GLU A 31 -4.61 -3.95 -2.25
CA GLU A 31 -5.80 -4.15 -1.41
C GLU A 31 -5.62 -3.45 -0.06
N VAL A 32 -4.50 -3.68 0.63
CA VAL A 32 -4.24 -3.04 1.92
C VAL A 32 -4.19 -1.51 1.80
N LEU A 33 -3.53 -0.97 0.77
CA LEU A 33 -3.50 0.47 0.53
C LEU A 33 -4.90 1.06 0.28
N MET A 34 -5.76 0.33 -0.45
CA MET A 34 -7.15 0.76 -0.64
C MET A 34 -7.95 0.75 0.66
N TRP A 35 -7.80 -0.30 1.48
CA TRP A 35 -8.45 -0.37 2.79
C TRP A 35 -8.00 0.75 3.71
N ALA A 36 -6.69 1.01 3.79
CA ALA A 36 -6.14 2.11 4.58
C ALA A 36 -6.66 3.47 4.09
N PHE A 37 -6.66 3.69 2.76
CA PHE A 37 -7.12 4.96 2.17
C PHE A 37 -8.62 5.22 2.36
N LEU A 38 -9.44 4.17 2.45
CA LEU A 38 -10.88 4.28 2.67
C LEU A 38 -11.28 4.29 4.15
N SER A 39 -10.32 4.09 5.06
CA SER A 39 -10.56 4.18 6.50
C SER A 39 -10.77 5.64 6.91
N ASP A 40 -11.78 5.91 7.75
CA ASP A 40 -12.02 7.24 8.35
C ASP A 40 -10.91 7.65 9.35
N GLU A 41 -10.00 6.74 9.68
CA GLU A 41 -8.94 6.94 10.68
C GLU A 41 -7.54 7.06 10.05
N ILE A 42 -7.42 7.32 8.74
CA ILE A 42 -6.11 7.47 8.10
C ILE A 42 -5.33 8.66 8.67
N GLU A 43 -4.09 8.39 9.10
CA GLU A 43 -3.20 9.44 9.60
C GLU A 43 -2.56 10.23 8.45
N GLU A 44 -2.16 11.49 8.71
CA GLU A 44 -1.54 12.35 7.69
C GLU A 44 -0.27 11.73 7.10
N GLU A 45 0.53 11.03 7.91
CA GLU A 45 1.74 10.35 7.47
C GLU A 45 1.44 9.20 6.51
N GLU A 46 0.42 8.40 6.80
CA GLU A 46 -0.02 7.30 5.95
C GLU A 46 -0.59 7.82 4.63
N TYR A 47 -1.41 8.87 4.69
CA TYR A 47 -1.94 9.54 3.50
C TYR A 47 -0.80 10.08 2.62
N ALA A 48 0.20 10.74 3.21
CA ALA A 48 1.36 11.24 2.49
C ALA A 48 2.21 10.11 1.87
N ALA A 49 2.34 8.97 2.56
CA ALA A 49 3.01 7.79 2.02
C ALA A 49 2.27 7.22 0.80
N ILE A 50 0.94 7.11 0.87
CA ILE A 50 0.09 6.66 -0.25
C ILE A 50 0.19 7.62 -1.42
N ASP A 51 0.09 8.93 -1.19
CA ASP A 51 0.19 9.92 -2.26
C ASP A 51 1.55 9.86 -2.99
N ARG A 52 2.65 9.69 -2.25
CA ARG A 52 3.99 9.47 -2.84
C ARG A 52 4.05 8.22 -3.71
N MET A 53 3.44 7.12 -3.28
CA MET A 53 3.37 5.90 -4.09
C MET A 53 2.57 6.13 -5.37
N LEU A 54 1.41 6.77 -5.29
CA LEU A 54 0.60 7.12 -6.47
C LEU A 54 1.35 8.04 -7.42
N TYR A 55 2.10 9.01 -6.90
CA TYR A 55 2.96 9.88 -7.69
C TYR A 55 4.05 9.08 -8.41
N ALA A 56 4.75 8.19 -7.71
CA ALA A 56 5.78 7.33 -8.29
C ALA A 56 5.22 6.40 -9.38
N VAL A 57 3.99 5.88 -9.20
CA VAL A 57 3.27 5.12 -10.24
C VAL A 57 2.98 5.99 -11.46
N LYS A 58 2.43 7.20 -11.27
CA LYS A 58 2.17 8.14 -12.38
C LYS A 58 3.43 8.51 -13.16
N ARG A 59 4.59 8.55 -12.49
CA ARG A 59 5.89 8.81 -13.11
C ARG A 59 6.51 7.57 -13.78
N GLY A 60 5.91 6.40 -13.63
CA GLY A 60 6.42 5.13 -14.15
C GLY A 60 7.63 4.58 -13.36
N TRP A 61 7.89 5.10 -12.15
CA TRP A 61 8.96 4.58 -11.28
C TRP A 61 8.55 3.31 -10.56
N ILE A 62 7.25 3.18 -10.26
CA ILE A 62 6.66 2.01 -9.64
C ILE A 62 5.61 1.46 -10.59
N VAL A 63 5.61 0.14 -10.80
CA VAL A 63 4.65 -0.53 -11.67
C VAL A 63 3.64 -1.29 -10.82
N ILE A 64 2.35 -1.14 -11.12
CA ILE A 64 1.32 -1.99 -10.52
C ILE A 64 1.31 -3.31 -11.29
N VAL A 65 1.57 -4.41 -10.58
CA VAL A 65 1.54 -5.74 -11.17
C VAL A 65 0.09 -6.23 -11.11
N ASN A 66 -0.50 -6.42 -12.29
CA ASN A 66 -1.74 -7.17 -12.43
C ASN A 66 -1.38 -8.65 -12.60
N GLN A 67 -2.17 -9.54 -12.00
CA GLN A 67 -2.00 -11.00 -12.11
C GLN A 67 -1.83 -11.48 -13.54
#